data_AF-A0AAX4IQD1-F1
#
_entry.id   AF-A0AAX4IQD1-F1
#
_cell.length_a   1.000
_cell.length_b   1.000
_cell.length_c   1.000
_cell.angle_alpha   90.00
_cell.angle_beta   90.00
_cell.angle_gamma   90.00
#
_symmetry.space_group_name_H-M   'P 1'
#
loop_
_entity.id
_entity.type
_entity.pdbx_description
1 polymer ?
#
loop_
_entity_poly.entity_id
_entity_poly.type
_entity_poly.pdbx_seq_one_letter_code
_entity_poly.pdbx_strand_id
1 'polypeptide(L)'
;MKPAIIAGILGAKLVSADPCYHDGSRLTTQGTFAVKEAKYACVNLETNQYLQMWVTNENTQFSFDLNDKDCTKEFNKLMNTCQINGITQGGATTVAGWGFR
;
A
#
# COMPACT_ATOMS: atom_id res chain seq x y z
N MET A 1 6.92 20.38 11.45
CA MET A 1 8.09 19.48 11.62
C MET A 1 8.30 18.79 10.27
N LYS A 2 9.47 18.96 9.64
CA LYS A 2 9.80 18.48 8.28
C LYS A 2 10.15 16.98 8.32
N PRO A 3 9.67 16.14 7.38
CA PRO A 3 10.37 14.91 7.06
C PRO A 3 11.55 15.21 6.14
N ALA A 4 12.68 14.60 6.44
CA ALA A 4 13.95 14.78 5.73
C ALA A 4 13.95 14.03 4.40
N ILE A 5 14.49 14.69 3.37
CA ILE A 5 14.83 14.10 2.08
C ILE A 5 16.14 13.32 2.26
N ILE A 6 16.17 12.05 1.86
CA ILE A 6 17.41 11.29 1.65
C ILE A 6 17.44 10.88 0.17
N ALA A 7 18.36 11.51 -0.56
CA ALA A 7 18.72 11.16 -1.93
C ALA A 7 19.85 10.10 -1.94
N GLY A 8 19.86 9.19 -2.93
CA GLY A 8 21.09 8.46 -3.32
C GLY A 8 21.00 6.99 -3.71
N ILE A 9 20.42 6.72 -4.89
CA ILE A 9 20.70 5.67 -5.90
C ILE A 9 21.77 4.60 -5.58
N LEU A 10 21.37 3.34 -5.30
CA LEU A 10 21.90 2.07 -5.86
C LEU A 10 21.11 0.88 -5.26
N GLY A 11 20.24 0.25 -6.05
CA GLY A 11 19.37 -0.85 -5.58
C GLY A 11 18.19 -0.33 -4.77
N ALA A 12 17.03 -0.18 -5.41
CA ALA A 12 15.82 0.42 -4.86
C ALA A 12 15.29 -0.34 -3.63
N LYS A 13 15.90 -0.12 -2.45
CA LYS A 13 15.17 -0.19 -1.19
C LYS A 13 14.21 0.99 -1.23
N LEU A 14 12.90 0.71 -1.28
CA LEU A 14 11.87 1.70 -0.99
C LEU A 14 12.19 2.29 0.41
N VAL A 15 12.88 3.42 0.46
CA VAL A 15 13.18 4.11 1.72
C VAL A 15 11.91 4.85 2.13
N SER A 16 11.16 4.22 3.04
CA SER A 16 10.19 4.86 3.97
C SER A 16 8.92 5.51 3.43
N ALA A 17 8.51 5.28 2.18
CA ALA A 17 7.13 5.57 1.79
C ALA A 17 6.23 4.52 2.46
N ASP A 18 5.55 4.91 3.55
CA ASP A 18 4.46 4.11 4.10
C ASP A 18 3.42 3.96 2.98
N PRO A 19 3.14 2.73 2.48
CA PRO A 19 2.24 2.54 1.35
C PRO A 19 0.81 3.01 1.64
N CYS A 20 0.47 3.32 2.88
CA CYS A 20 -0.84 3.81 3.24
C CYS A 20 -0.84 5.33 3.52
N TYR A 21 0.31 6.01 3.37
CA TYR A 21 0.48 7.46 3.49
C TYR A 21 1.30 8.06 2.33
N HIS A 22 0.85 9.18 1.77
CA HIS A 22 1.61 9.91 0.75
C HIS A 22 1.61 11.41 1.04
N ASP A 23 2.77 12.06 0.94
CA ASP A 23 2.96 13.49 1.24
C ASP A 23 2.36 13.94 2.60
N GLY A 24 2.44 13.06 3.61
CA GLY A 24 1.91 13.31 4.95
C GLY A 24 0.38 13.17 5.07
N SER A 25 -0.30 12.73 4.01
CA SER A 25 -1.75 12.46 4.00
C SER A 25 -2.05 10.96 3.95
N ARG A 26 -3.09 10.54 4.68
CA ARG A 26 -3.60 9.16 4.63
C ARG A 26 -4.22 8.90 3.26
N LEU A 27 -3.88 7.76 2.67
CA LEU A 27 -4.49 7.29 1.44
C LEU A 27 -5.87 6.68 1.71
N THR A 28 -6.71 6.67 0.69
CA THR A 28 -8.08 6.13 0.70
C THR A 28 -8.12 4.61 0.89
N THR A 29 -7.00 3.91 0.83
CA THR A 29 -6.87 2.45 1.04
C THR A 29 -7.05 2.02 2.51
N GLN A 30 -7.54 2.91 3.38
CA GLN A 30 -7.72 2.71 4.81
C GLN A 30 -9.09 3.19 5.30
N GLY A 31 -9.36 2.93 6.59
CA GLY A 31 -10.59 3.33 7.25
C GLY A 31 -11.71 2.32 7.01
N THR A 32 -12.96 2.76 7.14
CA THR A 32 -14.10 1.85 7.10
C THR A 32 -14.49 1.51 5.67
N PHE A 33 -14.64 0.22 5.40
CA PHE A 33 -15.10 -0.34 4.14
C PHE A 33 -16.46 -1.00 4.37
N ALA A 34 -17.44 -0.69 3.53
CA ALA A 34 -18.67 -1.45 3.43
C ALA A 34 -18.39 -2.89 2.96
N VAL A 35 -19.40 -3.74 3.08
CA VAL A 35 -19.37 -5.12 2.56
C VAL A 35 -18.99 -5.10 1.09
N LYS A 36 -17.95 -5.85 0.70
CA LYS A 36 -17.42 -5.91 -0.68
C LYS A 36 -16.93 -4.58 -1.27
N GLU A 37 -16.78 -3.53 -0.46
CA GLU A 37 -16.22 -2.28 -0.94
C GLU A 37 -14.73 -2.45 -1.25
N ALA A 38 -14.32 -1.89 -2.38
CA ALA A 38 -12.93 -1.72 -2.74
C ALA A 38 -12.58 -0.23 -2.77
N LYS A 39 -11.42 0.13 -2.21
CA LYS A 39 -10.84 1.47 -2.33
C LYS A 39 -9.49 1.39 -3.01
N TYR A 40 -9.19 2.46 -3.73
CA TYR A 40 -8.05 2.56 -4.62
C TYR A 40 -7.23 3.82 -4.33
N ALA A 41 -5.91 3.68 -4.37
CA ALA A 41 -4.98 4.80 -4.42
C ALA A 41 -3.98 4.60 -5.57
N CYS A 42 -3.65 5.70 -6.24
CA CYS A 42 -2.55 5.79 -7.20
C CYS A 42 -1.57 6.82 -6.68
N VAL A 43 -0.34 6.40 -6.41
CA VAL A 43 0.73 7.26 -5.91
C VAL A 43 1.77 7.42 -6.99
N ASN A 44 2.02 8.65 -7.42
CA ASN A 44 3.12 8.94 -8.33
C ASN A 44 4.43 8.88 -7.54
N LEU A 45 5.39 8.13 -8.07
CA LEU A 45 6.76 8.05 -7.57
C LEU A 45 7.65 8.93 -8.47
N GLU A 46 8.93 9.03 -8.11
CA GLU A 46 9.91 9.72 -8.96
C GLU A 46 10.07 9.01 -10.31
N THR A 47 10.65 9.71 -11.30
CA THR A 47 11.05 9.11 -12.60
C THR A 47 9.92 8.46 -13.41
N ASN A 48 8.71 9.05 -13.38
CA ASN A 48 7.51 8.57 -14.10
C ASN A 48 7.02 7.17 -13.67
N GLN A 49 7.41 6.70 -12.49
CA GLN A 49 6.86 5.49 -11.91
C GLN A 49 5.62 5.82 -11.10
N TYR A 50 4.71 4.86 -10.97
CA TYR A 50 3.55 5.01 -10.09
C TYR A 50 3.28 3.69 -9.37
N LEU A 51 2.71 3.78 -8.18
CA LEU A 51 2.24 2.66 -7.38
C LEU A 51 0.71 2.67 -7.34
N GLN A 52 0.10 1.61 -7.84
CA GLN A 52 -1.35 1.38 -7.73
C GLN A 52 -1.61 0.44 -6.58
N MET A 53 -2.56 0.79 -5.71
CA MET A 53 -2.88 0.02 -4.51
C MET A 53 -4.38 -0.11 -4.35
N TRP A 54 -4.84 -1.34 -4.21
CA TRP A 54 -6.24 -1.70 -4.10
C TRP A 54 -6.43 -2.47 -2.79
N VAL A 55 -7.43 -2.07 -2.02
CA VAL A 55 -7.86 -2.78 -0.81
C VAL A 55 -9.34 -3.07 -0.90
N THR A 56 -9.72 -4.32 -0.66
CA THR A 56 -11.12 -4.76 -0.69
C THR A 56 -11.51 -5.43 0.61
N ASN A 57 -12.66 -5.05 1.17
CA ASN A 57 -13.29 -5.83 2.24
C ASN A 57 -13.99 -7.05 1.63
N GLU A 58 -13.38 -8.23 1.76
CA GLU A 58 -13.94 -9.48 1.23
C GLU A 58 -15.04 -10.08 2.11
N ASN A 59 -15.36 -9.48 3.25
CA ASN A 59 -16.49 -9.92 4.05
C ASN A 59 -17.81 -9.68 3.32
N THR A 60 -18.76 -10.59 3.51
CA THR A 60 -20.10 -10.56 2.88
C THR A 60 -21.20 -10.03 3.79
N GLN A 61 -20.91 -9.83 5.08
CA GLN A 61 -21.93 -9.57 6.10
C GLN A 61 -21.74 -8.26 6.85
N PHE A 62 -20.50 -7.81 7.02
CA PHE A 62 -20.18 -6.67 7.86
C PHE A 62 -19.24 -5.69 7.17
N SER A 63 -19.45 -4.40 7.47
CA SER A 63 -18.44 -3.38 7.25
C SER A 63 -17.33 -3.53 8.28
N PHE A 64 -16.09 -3.32 7.86
CA PHE A 64 -14.94 -3.38 8.74
C PHE A 64 -14.01 -2.18 8.54
N ASP A 65 -13.34 -1.80 9.61
CA ASP A 65 -12.33 -0.75 9.60
C ASP A 65 -10.95 -1.38 9.44
N LEU A 66 -10.23 -1.03 8.37
CA LEU A 66 -8.85 -1.46 8.20
C LEU A 66 -7.92 -0.51 8.94
N ASN A 67 -7.23 -1.04 9.95
CA ASN A 67 -6.23 -0.29 10.72
C ASN A 67 -4.98 0.00 9.87
N ASP A 68 -4.41 1.18 10.05
CA ASP A 68 -3.18 1.67 9.43
C ASP A 68 -2.02 0.69 9.56
N LYS A 69 -1.86 0.07 10.74
CA LYS A 69 -0.80 -0.91 10.97
C LYS A 69 -0.95 -2.15 10.11
N ASP A 70 -2.19 -2.61 9.91
CA ASP A 70 -2.49 -3.79 9.10
C ASP A 70 -2.35 -3.48 7.61
N CYS A 71 -2.86 -2.34 7.16
CA CYS A 71 -2.65 -1.85 5.79
C CYS A 71 -1.16 -1.79 5.45
N THR A 72 -0.38 -1.11 6.29
CA THR A 72 1.06 -0.89 6.09
C THR A 72 1.82 -2.21 6.08
N LYS A 73 1.48 -3.12 7.00
CA LYS A 73 2.11 -4.44 7.11
C LYS A 73 1.90 -5.29 5.85
N GLU A 74 0.68 -5.36 5.34
CA GLU A 74 0.36 -6.26 4.22
C GLU A 74 0.87 -5.71 2.88
N PHE A 75 0.81 -4.40 2.64
CA PHE A 75 1.45 -3.80 1.45
C PHE A 75 2.97 -3.92 1.50
N ASN A 76 3.61 -3.70 2.66
CA ASN A 76 5.05 -3.93 2.78
C ASN A 76 5.43 -5.38 2.47
N LYS A 77 4.61 -6.34 2.91
CA LYS A 77 4.83 -7.74 2.58
C LYS A 77 4.73 -7.99 1.07
N LEU A 78 3.69 -7.46 0.40
CA LEU A 78 3.55 -7.57 -1.06
C LEU A 78 4.74 -6.95 -1.79
N MET A 79 5.13 -5.73 -1.42
CA MET A 79 6.21 -5.00 -2.07
C MET A 79 7.58 -5.68 -1.93
N ASN A 80 7.82 -6.33 -0.79
CA ASN A 80 9.06 -7.09 -0.52
C ASN A 80 9.06 -8.50 -1.12
N THR A 81 7.89 -9.15 -1.23
CA THR A 81 7.79 -10.53 -1.75
C THR A 81 7.83 -10.54 -3.28
N CYS A 82 7.32 -9.48 -3.92
CA CYS A 82 7.24 -9.38 -5.38
C CYS A 82 8.41 -8.58 -5.98
N GLN A 83 9.60 -8.70 -5.40
CA GLN A 83 10.82 -8.13 -5.97
C GLN A 83 11.54 -9.13 -6.87
N ILE A 84 11.65 -8.81 -8.16
CA ILE A 84 12.48 -9.57 -9.11
C ILE A 84 13.61 -8.65 -9.55
N ASN A 85 14.86 -9.06 -9.32
CA ASN A 85 16.06 -8.27 -9.63
C ASN A 85 16.04 -6.84 -9.04
N GLY A 86 15.45 -6.68 -7.84
CA GLY A 86 15.33 -5.37 -7.16
C GLY A 86 14.23 -4.45 -7.71
N ILE A 87 13.37 -4.94 -8.59
CA ILE A 87 12.20 -4.23 -9.11
C ILE A 87 10.94 -4.84 -8.49
N THR A 88 10.12 -4.03 -7.83
CA THR A 88 8.82 -4.46 -7.34
C THR A 88 7.83 -4.54 -8.50
N GLN A 89 7.34 -5.74 -8.81
CA GLN A 89 6.39 -5.99 -9.92
C GLN A 89 4.92 -5.97 -9.49
N GLY A 90 4.65 -5.69 -8.21
CA GLY A 90 3.32 -5.78 -7.62
C GLY A 90 2.93 -7.24 -7.31
N GLY A 91 1.80 -7.42 -6.64
CA GLY A 91 1.30 -8.74 -6.24
C GLY A 91 -0.10 -8.62 -5.66
N ALA A 92 -0.76 -9.75 -5.43
CA ALA A 92 -2.07 -9.77 -4.79
C ALA A 92 -2.09 -10.79 -3.66
N THR A 93 -2.78 -10.47 -2.58
CA THR A 93 -2.98 -11.41 -1.46
C THR A 93 -4.32 -11.19 -0.79
N THR A 94 -4.81 -12.24 -0.13
CA THR A 94 -5.99 -12.17 0.72
C THR A 94 -5.61 -12.62 2.12
N VAL A 95 -5.90 -11.79 3.12
CA VAL A 95 -5.60 -12.08 4.53
C VAL A 95 -6.73 -11.59 5.41
N ALA A 96 -7.24 -12.48 6.28
CA ALA A 96 -8.28 -12.16 7.25
C ALA A 96 -9.52 -11.43 6.68
N GLY A 97 -9.94 -11.78 5.45
CA GLY A 97 -11.09 -11.15 4.80
C GLY A 97 -10.79 -9.81 4.12
N TRP A 98 -9.51 -9.48 3.90
CA TRP A 98 -9.07 -8.32 3.12
C TRP A 98 -8.33 -8.76 1.87
N GLY A 99 -8.68 -8.21 0.72
CA GLY A 99 -7.93 -8.34 -0.53
C GLY A 99 -7.00 -7.15 -0.71
N PHE A 100 -5.72 -7.41 -0.98
CA PHE A 100 -4.69 -6.40 -1.26
C PHE A 100 -4.11 -6.65 -2.64
N ARG A 101 -3.91 -5.60 -3.44
CA ARG A 101 -3.28 -5.67 -4.76
C ARG A 101 -2.51 -4.40 -5.10
#